data_AF-A0A1L8ZD35-F1
#
_entry.id   AF-A0A1L8ZD35-F1
#
_cell.length_a   1.000
_cell.length_b   1.000
_cell.length_c   1.000
_cell.angle_alpha   90.00
_cell.angle_beta   90.00
_cell.angle_gamma   90.00
#
_symmetry.space_group_name_H-M   'P 1'
#
loop_
_entity.id
_entity.type
_entity.pdbx_description
1 polymer ?
#
loop_
_entity_poly.entity_id
_entity_poly.type
_entity_poly.pdbx_seq_one_letter_code
_entity_poly.pdbx_strand_id
1 'polypeptide(L)'
;MNYKKIRINLNLKRKSGILLNISSLPSKYGIGDLGKGAYKFIDFLFTSSQSYWQMFAYSPIDFTRSPPYSIFSAFAGNVYYIDLEALDKFIDSDLSLLKENETRYSDLKKLSFKDKFLKEAALNFINRASVD
;
A
#
# COMPACT_ATOMS: atom_id res chain seq x y z
N MET A 1 -28.59 -38.76 -2.05
CA MET A 1 -27.18 -38.36 -2.30
C MET A 1 -26.66 -37.70 -1.02
N ASN A 2 -25.91 -38.44 -0.19
CA ASN A 2 -25.47 -37.98 1.14
C ASN A 2 -24.16 -37.18 1.02
N TYR A 3 -24.20 -35.88 1.28
CA TYR A 3 -23.00 -35.08 1.40
C TYR A 3 -22.33 -35.34 2.75
N LYS A 4 -21.18 -36.02 2.72
CA LYS A 4 -20.30 -36.19 3.90
C LYS A 4 -19.75 -34.81 4.26
N LYS A 5 -20.19 -34.24 5.38
CA LYS A 5 -19.69 -32.97 5.90
C LYS A 5 -18.23 -33.17 6.36
N ILE A 6 -17.28 -32.82 5.51
CA ILE A 6 -15.84 -32.84 5.84
C ILE A 6 -15.62 -31.74 6.89
N ARG A 7 -15.36 -32.14 8.15
CA ARG A 7 -14.88 -31.21 9.18
C ARG A 7 -13.38 -31.04 8.99
N ILE A 8 -12.98 -29.89 8.44
CA ILE A 8 -11.58 -29.48 8.43
C ILE A 8 -11.21 -29.12 9.87
N ASN A 9 -10.38 -29.92 10.51
CA ASN A 9 -9.91 -29.64 11.87
C ASN A 9 -8.71 -28.68 11.79
N LEU A 10 -9.01 -27.39 11.63
CA LEU A 10 -8.00 -26.34 11.67
C LEU A 10 -7.58 -26.15 13.14
N ASN A 11 -6.38 -26.60 13.50
CA ASN A 11 -5.80 -26.39 14.82
C ASN A 11 -5.36 -24.91 14.97
N LEU A 12 -6.34 -24.01 15.07
CA LEU A 12 -6.10 -22.56 15.16
C LEU A 12 -5.74 -22.19 16.60
N LYS A 13 -4.47 -21.85 16.83
CA LYS A 13 -4.04 -21.22 18.10
C LYS A 13 -4.74 -19.87 18.26
N ARG A 14 -5.11 -19.53 19.50
CA ARG A 14 -5.70 -18.23 19.84
C ARG A 14 -4.76 -17.10 19.43
N LYS A 15 -5.27 -16.14 18.65
CA LYS A 15 -4.52 -15.01 18.09
C LYS A 15 -5.39 -13.75 18.10
N SER A 16 -4.75 -12.60 18.02
CA SER A 16 -5.39 -11.28 17.90
C SER A 16 -4.71 -10.47 16.80
N GLY A 17 -5.35 -9.39 16.37
CA GLY A 17 -4.82 -8.55 15.30
C GLY A 17 -5.57 -7.24 15.17
N ILE A 18 -5.06 -6.38 14.29
CA ILE A 18 -5.60 -5.04 14.03
C ILE A 18 -6.06 -4.93 12.58
N LEU A 19 -7.23 -4.33 12.39
CA LEU A 19 -7.72 -3.89 11.09
C LEU A 19 -7.26 -2.45 10.85
N LEU A 20 -6.37 -2.26 9.88
CA LEU A 20 -5.90 -0.94 9.44
C LEU A 20 -5.57 -0.98 7.95
N ASN A 21 -6.07 -0.04 7.15
CA ASN A 21 -5.69 0.01 5.74
C ASN A 21 -4.34 0.72 5.55
N ILE A 22 -3.59 0.34 4.52
CA ILE A 22 -2.33 0.99 4.14
C ILE A 22 -2.53 2.50 3.94
N SER A 23 -3.65 2.93 3.37
CA SER A 23 -3.93 4.37 3.16
C SER A 23 -3.95 5.19 4.45
N SER A 24 -4.26 4.56 5.59
CA SER A 24 -4.33 5.20 6.90
C SER A 24 -2.98 5.26 7.63
N LEU A 25 -1.93 4.65 7.08
CA LEU A 25 -0.60 4.75 7.66
C LEU A 25 -0.05 6.17 7.53
N PRO A 26 0.75 6.63 8.49
CA PRO A 26 1.43 7.92 8.38
C PRO A 26 2.45 7.87 7.24
N SER A 27 2.36 8.84 6.31
CA SER A 27 3.31 9.02 5.20
C SER A 27 3.42 10.50 4.84
N LYS A 28 4.58 10.86 4.27
CA LYS A 28 4.95 12.19 3.82
C LYS A 28 4.18 12.67 2.59
N TYR A 29 3.70 11.74 1.76
CA TYR A 29 3.19 12.04 0.41
C TYR A 29 1.66 11.94 0.28
N GLY A 30 0.94 12.28 1.35
CA GLY A 30 -0.52 12.49 1.34
C GLY A 30 -1.40 11.23 1.41
N ILE A 31 -0.83 10.03 1.30
CA ILE A 31 -1.49 8.75 1.55
C ILE A 31 -0.47 7.78 2.13
N GLY A 32 -0.91 6.94 3.07
CA GLY A 32 -0.06 5.87 3.58
C GLY A 32 0.42 4.94 2.47
N ASP A 33 1.62 4.43 2.64
CA ASP A 33 2.34 3.61 1.66
C ASP A 33 3.06 2.45 2.35
N LEU A 34 3.72 1.62 1.54
CA LEU A 34 4.50 0.47 1.98
C LEU A 34 5.96 0.86 2.33
N GLY A 35 6.17 2.09 2.81
CA GLY A 35 7.46 2.60 3.24
C GLY A 35 7.67 2.53 4.75
N LYS A 36 8.39 3.51 5.30
CA LYS A 36 8.74 3.62 6.74
C LYS A 36 7.53 3.51 7.67
N GLY A 37 6.38 4.08 7.29
CA GLY A 37 5.14 4.02 8.08
C GLY A 37 4.63 2.59 8.27
N ALA A 38 4.72 1.75 7.24
CA ALA A 38 4.34 0.34 7.31
C ALA A 38 5.27 -0.45 8.22
N TYR A 39 6.59 -0.28 8.10
CA TYR A 39 7.56 -0.95 8.99
C TYR A 39 7.33 -0.60 10.46
N LYS A 40 7.14 0.69 10.77
CA LYS A 40 6.81 1.13 12.14
C LYS A 40 5.51 0.50 12.66
N PHE A 41 4.52 0.31 11.79
CA PHE A 41 3.28 -0.35 12.17
C PHE A 41 3.49 -1.85 12.44
N ILE A 42 4.33 -2.54 11.66
CA ILE A 42 4.71 -3.93 11.94
C ILE A 42 5.45 -4.05 13.28
N ASP A 43 6.39 -3.16 13.56
CA ASP A 43 7.09 -3.13 14.86
C ASP A 43 6.12 -2.90 16.02
N PHE A 44 5.12 -2.03 15.82
CA PHE A 44 4.04 -1.82 16.78
C PHE A 44 3.19 -3.09 16.99
N LEU A 45 2.83 -3.81 15.93
CA LEU A 45 2.10 -5.06 16.04
C LEU A 45 2.90 -6.12 16.82
N PHE A 46 4.19 -6.25 16.50
CA PHE A 46 5.09 -7.17 17.18
C PHE A 46 5.19 -6.86 18.67
N THR A 47 5.49 -5.61 19.03
CA THR A 47 5.59 -5.17 20.43
C THR A 47 4.27 -5.28 21.19
N SER A 48 3.13 -5.14 20.50
CA SER A 48 1.78 -5.29 21.06
C SER A 48 1.25 -6.73 21.06
N SER A 49 2.08 -7.73 20.74
CA SER A 49 1.71 -9.16 20.65
C SER A 49 0.53 -9.43 19.69
N GLN A 50 0.36 -8.58 18.69
CA GLN A 50 -0.64 -8.76 17.62
C GLN A 50 -0.07 -9.71 16.56
N SER A 51 -0.85 -10.71 16.18
CA SER A 51 -0.44 -11.77 15.23
C SER A 51 -0.94 -11.53 13.81
N TYR A 52 -1.91 -10.63 13.62
CA TYR A 52 -2.52 -10.37 12.32
C TYR A 52 -2.63 -8.87 12.05
N TRP A 53 -2.36 -8.50 10.81
CA TRP A 53 -2.73 -7.23 10.22
C TRP A 53 -3.76 -7.51 9.14
N GLN A 54 -4.99 -7.04 9.35
CA GLN A 54 -6.03 -7.10 8.33
C GLN A 54 -6.10 -5.75 7.60
N MET A 55 -6.22 -5.79 6.28
CA MET A 55 -6.38 -4.62 5.41
C MET A 55 -7.53 -4.85 4.41
N PHE A 56 -8.07 -3.77 3.83
CA PHE A 56 -9.04 -3.87 2.73
C PHE A 56 -8.32 -4.12 1.40
N ALA A 57 -9.09 -4.33 0.33
CA ALA A 57 -8.54 -4.61 -1.00
C ALA A 57 -7.43 -3.62 -1.39
N TYR A 58 -6.31 -4.18 -1.85
CA TYR A 58 -5.09 -3.46 -2.25
C TYR A 58 -5.18 -2.93 -3.70
N SER A 59 -6.27 -3.20 -4.40
CA SER A 59 -6.40 -2.98 -5.84
C SER A 59 -6.56 -1.51 -6.25
N PRO A 60 -6.27 -1.16 -7.53
CA PRO A 60 -6.46 0.18 -8.06
C PRO A 60 -7.90 0.66 -7.90
N ILE A 61 -8.05 1.88 -7.40
CA ILE A 61 -9.35 2.53 -7.18
C ILE A 61 -9.93 2.97 -8.52
N ASP A 62 -11.23 2.70 -8.73
CA ASP A 62 -11.98 3.12 -9.91
C ASP A 62 -12.03 4.66 -10.10
N PHE A 63 -12.26 5.13 -11.33
CA PHE A 63 -12.44 6.54 -11.70
C PHE A 63 -13.63 7.19 -10.98
N THR A 64 -14.62 6.39 -10.58
CA THR A 64 -15.73 6.82 -9.71
C THR A 64 -15.30 7.14 -8.28
N ARG A 65 -14.02 6.90 -7.93
CA ARG A 65 -13.36 7.25 -6.66
C ARG A 65 -14.12 6.75 -5.43
N SER A 66 -14.90 5.68 -5.59
CA SER A 66 -15.62 5.01 -4.50
C SER A 66 -14.72 3.94 -3.87
N PRO A 67 -14.57 3.90 -2.54
CA PRO A 67 -13.52 3.14 -1.86
C PRO A 67 -13.85 1.63 -1.78
N PRO A 68 -12.94 0.83 -1.19
CA PRO A 68 -11.98 -0.07 -1.83
C PRO A 68 -12.58 -1.29 -2.57
N TYR A 69 -13.90 -1.37 -2.72
CA TYR A 69 -14.57 -2.55 -3.29
C TYR A 69 -14.97 -2.38 -4.77
N SER A 70 -14.85 -1.16 -5.31
CA SER A 70 -15.00 -0.89 -6.74
C SER A 70 -13.60 -0.72 -7.35
N ILE A 71 -13.13 -1.77 -8.02
CA ILE A 71 -11.72 -1.93 -8.41
C ILE A 71 -11.60 -2.23 -9.90
N PHE A 72 -10.59 -1.66 -10.55
CA PHE A 72 -10.34 -1.89 -11.99
C PHE A 72 -9.84 -3.30 -12.30
N SER A 73 -9.15 -3.93 -11.34
CA SER A 73 -8.52 -5.23 -11.53
C SER A 73 -8.47 -5.97 -10.20
N ALA A 74 -8.81 -7.27 -10.23
CA ALA A 74 -8.69 -8.16 -9.09
C ALA A 74 -7.23 -8.56 -8.79
N PHE A 75 -6.30 -8.32 -9.71
CA PHE A 75 -4.91 -8.78 -9.62
C PHE A 75 -3.91 -7.63 -9.41
N ALA A 76 -4.19 -6.46 -9.99
CA ALA A 76 -3.27 -5.33 -9.89
C ALA A 76 -3.28 -4.74 -8.47
N GLY A 77 -2.15 -4.13 -8.11
CA GLY A 77 -2.01 -3.35 -6.89
C GLY A 77 -2.22 -1.85 -7.11
N ASN A 78 -2.60 -1.14 -6.05
CA ASN A 78 -2.71 0.31 -6.07
C ASN A 78 -1.31 0.94 -6.03
N VAL A 79 -0.90 1.54 -7.16
CA VAL A 79 0.41 2.17 -7.33
C VAL A 79 0.68 3.31 -6.34
N TYR A 80 -0.37 3.93 -5.77
CA TYR A 80 -0.19 5.01 -4.80
C TYR A 80 0.38 4.55 -3.45
N TYR A 81 0.33 3.24 -3.18
CA TYR A 81 0.93 2.62 -2.00
C TYR A 81 2.42 2.31 -2.16
N ILE A 82 3.01 2.61 -3.32
CA ILE A 82 4.46 2.49 -3.52
C ILE A 82 5.15 3.63 -2.76
N ASP A 83 6.19 3.27 -2.01
CA ASP A 83 7.07 4.21 -1.32
C ASP A 83 7.96 4.93 -2.34
N LEU A 84 7.83 6.26 -2.40
CA LEU A 84 8.64 7.09 -3.30
C LEU A 84 10.09 7.19 -2.83
N GLU A 85 10.36 7.15 -1.52
CA GLU A 85 11.73 7.19 -0.98
C GLU A 85 12.49 5.91 -1.37
N ALA A 86 11.80 4.77 -1.44
CA ALA A 86 12.40 3.53 -1.93
C ALA A 86 12.76 3.56 -3.42
N LEU A 87 12.13 4.44 -4.20
CA LEU A 87 12.37 4.62 -5.63
C LEU A 87 13.33 5.76 -5.95
N ASP A 88 13.86 6.46 -4.94
CA ASP A 88 14.65 7.69 -5.09
C ASP A 88 15.79 7.57 -6.13
N LYS A 89 16.50 6.43 -6.15
CA LYS A 89 17.58 6.17 -7.13
C LYS A 89 17.14 6.14 -8.61
N PHE A 90 15.85 5.99 -8.89
CA PHE A 90 15.29 5.99 -10.24
C PHE A 90 14.53 7.28 -10.56
N ILE A 91 14.45 8.21 -9.61
CA ILE A 91 13.80 9.50 -9.78
C ILE A 91 14.90 10.55 -9.95
N ASP A 92 14.98 11.17 -11.12
CA ASP A 92 15.93 12.25 -11.37
C ASP A 92 15.33 13.62 -10.97
N SER A 93 14.00 13.74 -10.99
CA SER A 93 13.26 14.90 -10.47
C SER A 93 13.47 15.08 -8.97
N ASP A 94 13.70 16.31 -8.53
CA ASP A 94 13.86 16.61 -7.11
C ASP A 94 12.56 16.30 -6.32
N LEU A 95 12.65 15.29 -5.46
CA LEU A 95 11.55 14.85 -4.59
C LEU A 95 11.23 15.88 -3.51
N SER A 96 12.14 16.80 -3.19
CA SER A 96 11.92 17.91 -2.25
C SER A 96 10.84 18.89 -2.72
N LEU A 97 10.57 18.92 -4.03
CA LEU A 97 9.47 19.67 -4.63
C LEU A 97 8.10 19.15 -4.17
N LEU A 98 8.03 17.92 -3.68
CA LEU A 98 6.87 17.41 -2.98
C LEU A 98 6.84 18.04 -1.59
N LYS A 99 6.08 19.12 -1.43
CA LYS A 99 5.74 19.64 -0.11
C LYS A 99 5.21 18.50 0.75
N GLU A 100 5.77 18.35 1.94
CA GLU A 100 5.23 17.44 2.96
C GLU A 100 3.76 17.79 3.15
N ASN A 101 2.90 16.91 2.65
CA ASN A 101 1.47 17.04 2.80
C ASN A 101 1.10 16.04 3.89
N GLU A 102 1.58 16.30 5.12
CA GLU A 102 1.11 15.62 6.31
C GLU A 102 -0.35 16.03 6.55
N THR A 103 -1.25 15.37 5.83
CA THR A 103 -2.67 15.59 5.94
C THR A 103 -3.24 14.57 6.92
N ARG A 104 -4.20 15.01 7.75
CA ARG A 104 -4.95 14.12 8.66
C ARG A 104 -5.79 13.07 7.93
N TYR A 105 -5.99 13.24 6.63
CA TYR A 105 -6.77 12.34 5.77
C TYR A 105 -6.15 12.29 4.37
N SER A 106 -6.38 11.21 3.63
CA SER A 106 -5.90 11.07 2.26
C SER A 106 -6.86 11.72 1.26
N ASP A 107 -6.40 12.77 0.57
CA ASP A 107 -7.15 13.40 -0.51
C ASP A 107 -6.76 12.76 -1.86
N LEU A 108 -7.55 11.78 -2.31
CA LEU A 108 -7.33 11.06 -3.57
C LEU A 108 -7.32 11.97 -4.81
N LYS A 109 -7.90 13.17 -4.75
CA LYS A 109 -7.84 14.14 -5.87
C LYS A 109 -6.48 14.76 -6.01
N LYS A 110 -5.74 14.86 -4.92
CA LYS A 110 -4.40 15.45 -4.89
C LYS A 110 -3.30 14.44 -5.16
N LEU A 111 -3.56 13.14 -5.21
CA LEU A 111 -2.52 12.12 -5.41
C LEU A 111 -1.96 12.04 -6.83
N SER A 112 -2.59 12.69 -7.81
CA SER A 112 -2.13 12.66 -9.21
C SER A 112 -0.73 13.26 -9.41
N PHE A 113 -0.19 14.03 -8.45
CA PHE A 113 1.20 14.46 -8.52
C PHE A 113 2.17 13.28 -8.47
N LYS A 114 1.83 12.19 -7.76
CA LYS A 114 2.68 10.99 -7.63
C LYS A 114 2.86 10.32 -9.00
N ASP A 115 1.91 10.46 -9.92
CA ASP A 115 1.95 9.83 -11.25
C ASP A 115 3.19 10.24 -12.05
N LYS A 116 3.63 11.50 -11.92
CA LYS A 116 4.84 11.97 -12.62
C LYS A 116 6.06 11.17 -12.16
N PHE A 117 6.28 11.09 -10.85
CA PHE A 117 7.43 10.44 -10.24
C PHE A 117 7.39 8.92 -10.42
N LEU A 118 6.21 8.30 -10.31
CA LEU A 118 6.04 6.87 -10.53
C LEU A 118 6.34 6.47 -11.98
N LYS A 119 5.88 7.27 -12.95
CA LYS A 119 6.18 7.05 -14.37
C LYS A 119 7.66 7.23 -14.67
N GLU A 120 8.26 8.29 -14.14
CA GLU A 120 9.69 8.56 -14.29
C GLU A 120 10.53 7.42 -13.73
N ALA A 121 10.26 7.01 -12.49
CA ALA A 121 10.93 5.88 -11.84
C ALA A 121 10.78 4.59 -12.64
N ALA A 122 9.58 4.30 -13.15
CA ALA A 122 9.34 3.10 -13.95
C ALA A 122 10.13 3.12 -15.29
N LEU A 123 10.14 4.25 -16.00
CA LEU A 123 10.88 4.40 -17.25
C LEU A 123 12.39 4.30 -17.02
N ASN A 124 12.90 4.99 -16.00
CA ASN A 124 14.31 4.95 -15.63
C ASN A 124 14.72 3.55 -15.18
N PHE A 125 13.88 2.85 -14.43
CA PHE A 125 14.11 1.45 -14.09
C PHE A 125 14.23 0.58 -15.35
N ILE A 126 13.28 0.66 -16.28
CA ILE A 126 13.32 -0.14 -17.52
C ILE A 126 14.57 0.16 -18.35
N ASN A 127 14.99 1.43 -18.42
CA ASN A 127 16.15 1.84 -19.21
C ASN A 127 17.50 1.53 -18.55
N ARG A 128 17.57 1.51 -17.21
CA ARG A 128 18.83 1.34 -16.44
C ARG A 128 19.02 -0.09 -15.95
N ALA A 129 17.94 -0.84 -15.69
CA ALA A 129 18.00 -2.19 -15.14
C ALA A 129 18.57 -3.23 -16.11
N SER A 130 18.73 -2.90 -17.40
CA SER A 130 19.41 -3.74 -18.38
C SER A 130 20.93 -3.60 -18.37
N VAL A 131 21.47 -2.68 -17.55
CA VAL A 131 22.91 -2.38 -17.46
C VAL A 131 23.55 -2.99 -16.20
N ASP A 132 22.75 -3.55 -15.28
CA ASP A 132 23.18 -4.31 -14.10
C ASP A 132 23.11 -5.84 -14.37
#